data_AF-A0A0Q4EKZ2-F1
#
_entry.id   AF-A0A0Q4EKZ2-F1
#
_cell.length_a   1.000
_cell.length_b   1.000
_cell.length_c   1.000
_cell.angle_alpha   90.00
_cell.angle_beta   90.00
_cell.angle_gamma   90.00
#
_symmetry.space_group_name_H-M   'P 1'
#
loop_
_entity.id
_entity.type
_entity.pdbx_description
1 polymer ?
#
loop_
_entity_poly.entity_id
_entity_poly.type
_entity_poly.pdbx_seq_one_letter_code
_entity_poly.pdbx_strand_id
1 'polypeptide(L)'
;MDVCQMLRHCSFVLQVPLKKIELPSVNPLFSAIGIIARIEMQIFNNGIPKNMPTFRKLIINFECDFYEEKENLLKILDEYRMCLKNSNLPHRHVLFGRMKKKDWGFMEYKHLDHHLKQFNV
;
A
#
# COMPACT_ATOMS: atom_id res chain seq x y z
N MET A 1 -1.00 -15.85 1.42
CA MET A 1 -1.26 -15.13 2.67
C MET A 1 -2.59 -15.59 3.20
N ASP A 2 -2.67 -15.92 4.48
CA ASP A 2 -3.95 -16.00 5.20
C ASP A 2 -4.44 -14.60 5.61
N VAL A 3 -5.56 -14.53 6.34
CA VAL A 3 -6.16 -13.26 6.78
C VAL A 3 -5.21 -12.48 7.70
N CYS A 4 -4.55 -13.14 8.65
CA CYS A 4 -3.63 -12.48 9.59
C CYS A 4 -2.44 -11.88 8.85
N GLN A 5 -1.83 -12.66 7.96
CA GLN A 5 -0.73 -12.23 7.09
C GLN A 5 -1.15 -11.08 6.17
N MET A 6 -2.40 -11.06 5.69
CA MET A 6 -2.94 -9.95 4.91
C MET A 6 -3.04 -8.66 5.72
N LEU A 7 -3.49 -8.71 6.99
CA LEU A 7 -3.54 -7.52 7.84
C LEU A 7 -2.13 -6.96 8.09
N ARG A 8 -1.15 -7.83 8.36
CA ARG A 8 0.26 -7.45 8.48
C ARG A 8 0.80 -6.87 7.16
N HIS A 9 0.44 -7.44 6.01
CA HIS A 9 0.80 -6.91 4.69
C HIS A 9 0.27 -5.48 4.49
N CYS A 10 -1.00 -5.25 4.80
CA CYS A 10 -1.61 -3.93 4.72
C CYS A 10 -0.92 -2.91 5.63
N SER A 11 -0.57 -3.31 6.86
CA SER A 11 0.21 -2.49 7.77
C SER A 11 1.59 -2.15 7.19
N PHE A 12 2.27 -3.12 6.58
CA PHE A 12 3.57 -2.89 5.94
C PHE A 12 3.49 -1.92 4.76
N VAL A 13 2.44 -1.99 3.95
CA VAL A 13 2.24 -1.06 2.82
C VAL A 13 2.06 0.37 3.33
N LEU A 14 1.22 0.59 4.35
CA LEU A 14 1.03 1.90 4.98
C LEU A 14 2.31 2.45 5.66
N GLN A 15 3.22 1.57 6.07
CA GLN A 15 4.50 1.94 6.66
C GLN A 15 5.52 2.47 5.63
N VAL A 16 5.33 2.22 4.33
CA VAL A 16 6.16 2.77 3.25
C VAL A 16 6.08 4.29 3.18
N PRO A 17 4.90 4.93 3.04
CA PRO A 17 4.79 6.39 3.05
C PRO A 17 5.14 6.99 4.41
N LEU A 18 5.06 6.23 5.51
CA LEU A 18 5.56 6.64 6.83
C LEU A 18 7.09 6.55 6.98
N LYS A 19 7.81 6.09 5.95
CA LYS A 19 9.28 5.87 5.96
C LYS A 19 9.77 4.88 7.03
N LYS A 20 8.87 4.03 7.53
CA LYS A 20 9.24 2.92 8.44
C LYS A 20 9.71 1.69 7.68
N ILE A 21 9.27 1.55 6.43
CA ILE A 21 9.74 0.52 5.50
C ILE A 21 10.27 1.18 4.23
N GLU A 22 11.54 0.95 3.93
CA GLU A 22 12.16 1.39 2.69
C GLU A 22 12.10 0.31 1.61
N LEU A 23 11.49 0.65 0.48
CA LEU A 23 11.42 -0.22 -0.68
C LEU A 23 12.72 -0.13 -1.51
N PRO A 24 13.16 -1.24 -2.12
CA PRO A 24 14.29 -1.20 -3.05
C PRO A 24 13.96 -0.32 -4.27
N SER A 25 15.01 0.20 -4.91
CA SER A 25 14.88 0.88 -6.18
C SER A 25 14.28 -0.05 -7.25
N VAL A 26 13.57 0.55 -8.20
CA VAL A 26 12.91 -0.16 -9.30
C VAL A 26 13.55 0.29 -10.60
N ASN A 27 13.71 -0.62 -11.56
CA ASN A 27 14.18 -0.28 -12.91
C ASN A 27 13.27 0.83 -13.51
N PRO A 28 13.83 1.85 -14.19
CA PRO A 28 13.04 2.92 -14.79
C PRO A 28 11.88 2.44 -15.69
N LEU A 29 12.04 1.33 -16.41
CA LEU A 29 10.99 0.73 -17.24
C LEU A 29 9.79 0.29 -16.38
N PHE A 30 10.03 -0.43 -15.29
CA PHE A 30 8.96 -0.86 -14.36
C PHE A 30 8.35 0.33 -13.62
N SER A 31 9.13 1.37 -13.31
CA SER A 31 8.60 2.61 -12.74
C SER A 31 7.66 3.33 -13.73
N ALA A 32 8.01 3.37 -15.02
CA ALA A 32 7.13 3.93 -16.05
C ALA A 32 5.80 3.16 -16.16
N ILE A 33 5.87 1.82 -16.17
CA ILE A 33 4.66 0.95 -16.14
C ILE A 33 3.82 1.23 -14.89
N GLY A 34 4.45 1.34 -13.72
CA GLY A 34 3.76 1.66 -12.46
C GLY A 34 3.06 3.02 -12.51
N ILE A 35 3.70 4.05 -13.06
CA ILE A 35 3.11 5.38 -13.24
C ILE A 35 1.87 5.30 -14.14
N ILE A 36 1.94 4.59 -15.27
CA ILE A 36 0.81 4.41 -16.19
C ILE A 36 -0.34 3.69 -15.46
N ALA A 37 -0.05 2.58 -14.78
CA ALA A 37 -1.05 1.82 -14.03
C ALA A 37 -1.77 2.67 -12.98
N ARG A 38 -1.03 3.50 -12.22
CA ARG A 38 -1.62 4.45 -11.26
C ARG A 38 -2.57 5.43 -11.95
N ILE A 39 -2.15 6.01 -13.08
CA ILE A 39 -2.95 6.99 -13.82
C ILE A 39 -4.23 6.34 -14.35
N GLU A 40 -4.14 5.16 -14.97
CA GLU A 40 -5.30 4.41 -15.45
C GLU A 40 -6.27 4.07 -14.31
N MET A 41 -5.76 3.58 -13.18
CA MET A 41 -6.59 3.32 -11.99
C MET A 41 -7.33 4.58 -11.52
N GLN A 42 -6.68 5.74 -11.55
CA GLN A 42 -7.30 7.01 -11.16
C GLN A 42 -8.35 7.51 -12.16
N ILE A 43 -8.08 7.42 -13.46
CA ILE A 43 -8.98 7.91 -14.51
C ILE A 43 -10.23 7.04 -14.60
N PHE A 44 -10.06 5.72 -14.60
CA PHE A 44 -11.16 4.77 -14.80
C PHE A 44 -11.75 4.25 -13.49
N ASN A 45 -11.21 4.67 -12.35
CA ASN A 45 -11.58 4.16 -11.03
C ASN A 45 -11.44 2.62 -10.91
N ASN A 46 -10.54 2.02 -11.69
CA ASN A 46 -10.31 0.58 -11.70
C ASN A 46 -9.81 0.07 -10.33
N GLY A 47 -10.02 -1.22 -10.08
CA GLY A 47 -9.39 -1.92 -8.96
C GLY A 47 -7.91 -2.18 -9.21
N ILE A 48 -7.22 -2.74 -8.20
CA ILE A 48 -5.85 -3.23 -8.40
C ILE A 48 -5.89 -4.39 -9.42
N PRO A 49 -5.04 -4.35 -10.47
CA PRO A 49 -4.95 -5.43 -11.44
C PRO A 49 -4.62 -6.77 -10.78
N LYS A 50 -5.29 -7.84 -11.25
CA LYS A 50 -4.93 -9.21 -10.84
C LYS A 50 -3.47 -9.47 -11.19
N ASN A 51 -2.76 -10.18 -10.31
CA ASN A 51 -1.35 -10.55 -10.47
C ASN A 51 -0.36 -9.38 -10.54
N MET A 52 -0.74 -8.18 -10.08
CA MET A 52 0.24 -7.12 -9.89
C MET A 52 1.30 -7.58 -8.87
N PRO A 53 2.60 -7.49 -9.20
CA PRO A 53 3.64 -7.97 -8.30
C PRO A 53 3.74 -7.08 -7.06
N THR A 54 3.98 -7.71 -5.92
CA THR A 54 4.29 -7.03 -4.66
C THR A 54 5.79 -7.06 -4.40
N PHE A 55 6.31 -6.02 -3.73
CA PHE A 55 7.70 -6.02 -3.28
C PHE A 55 7.95 -7.13 -2.26
N ARG A 56 9.07 -7.86 -2.39
CA ARG A 56 9.42 -8.96 -1.48
C ARG A 56 9.39 -8.57 0.01
N LYS A 57 9.79 -7.34 0.34
CA LYS A 57 9.75 -6.80 1.72
C LYS A 57 8.34 -6.68 2.31
N LEU A 58 7.32 -6.67 1.47
CA LEU A 58 5.92 -6.56 1.89
C LEU A 58 5.22 -7.93 1.91
N ILE A 59 5.90 -9.02 1.52
CA ILE A 59 5.34 -10.37 1.57
C ILE A 59 5.46 -10.90 3.00
N ILE A 60 4.33 -11.31 3.56
CA ILE A 60 4.28 -11.93 4.89
C ILE A 60 4.15 -13.44 4.72
N ASN A 61 5.17 -14.15 5.19
CA ASN A 61 5.30 -15.61 5.09
C ASN A 61 5.65 -16.25 6.45
N PHE A 62 5.42 -15.51 7.54
CA PHE A 62 5.56 -15.97 8.91
C PHE A 62 4.19 -15.98 9.59
N GLU A 63 4.10 -16.63 10.76
CA GLU A 63 2.86 -16.72 11.54
C GLU A 63 2.51 -15.37 12.17
N CYS A 64 1.21 -15.06 12.23
CA CYS A 64 0.68 -13.82 12.78
C CYS A 64 -0.59 -14.10 13.59
N ASP A 65 -0.79 -13.38 14.69
CA ASP A 65 -2.05 -13.41 15.45
C ASP A 65 -3.08 -12.42 14.88
N PHE A 66 -4.33 -12.86 14.73
CA PHE A 66 -5.35 -12.03 14.10
C PHE A 66 -5.65 -10.74 14.90
N TYR A 67 -5.78 -10.84 16.22
CA TYR A 67 -6.18 -9.70 17.04
C TYR A 67 -5.04 -8.69 17.15
N GLU A 68 -3.80 -9.16 17.30
CA GLU A 68 -2.61 -8.33 17.27
C GLU A 68 -2.49 -7.59 15.92
N GLU A 69 -2.64 -8.28 14.79
CA GLU A 69 -2.52 -7.65 13.48
C GLU A 69 -3.64 -6.67 13.17
N LYS A 70 -4.85 -6.96 13.64
CA LYS A 70 -5.98 -6.03 13.51
C LYS A 70 -5.71 -4.74 14.28
N GLU A 71 -5.28 -4.83 15.54
CA GLU A 71 -4.95 -3.65 16.34
C GLU A 71 -3.78 -2.86 15.74
N ASN A 72 -2.73 -3.58 15.31
CA ASN A 72 -1.58 -2.98 14.65
C ASN A 72 -1.95 -2.25 13.36
N LEU A 73 -2.78 -2.85 12.49
CA LEU A 73 -3.24 -2.21 11.26
C LEU A 73 -4.00 -0.91 11.55
N LEU A 74 -4.92 -0.93 12.53
CA LEU A 74 -5.69 0.26 12.90
C LEU A 74 -4.77 1.38 13.42
N LYS A 75 -3.81 1.05 14.28
CA LYS A 75 -2.83 2.02 14.80
C LYS A 75 -2.00 2.66 13.69
N ILE A 76 -1.48 1.85 12.76
CA ILE A 76 -0.69 2.35 11.62
C ILE A 76 -1.56 3.17 10.66
N LEU A 77 -2.82 2.77 10.46
CA LEU A 77 -3.77 3.52 9.64
C LEU A 77 -4.04 4.91 10.22
N ASP A 78 -4.22 5.03 11.53
CA ASP A 78 -4.43 6.33 12.18
C ASP A 78 -3.20 7.24 12.06
N GLU A 79 -1.99 6.69 12.24
CA GLU A 79 -0.75 7.43 12.02
C GLU A 79 -0.61 7.88 10.55
N TYR A 80 -0.88 6.98 9.61
CA TYR A 80 -0.89 7.30 8.18
C TYR A 80 -1.89 8.42 7.86
N ARG A 81 -3.11 8.36 8.41
CA ARG A 81 -4.14 9.39 8.23
C ARG A 81 -3.70 10.74 8.79
N MET A 82 -3.02 10.77 9.93
CA MET A 82 -2.47 12.01 10.51
C MET A 82 -1.38 12.61 9.60
N CYS A 83 -0.41 11.81 9.14
CA CYS A 83 0.62 12.28 8.22
C CYS A 83 0.04 12.73 6.88
N LEU A 84 -0.93 11.99 6.33
CA LEU A 84 -1.66 12.36 5.11
C LEU A 84 -2.38 13.70 5.28
N LYS A 85 -3.09 13.91 6.41
CA LYS A 85 -3.81 15.16 6.71
C LYS A 85 -2.84 16.34 6.72
N ASN A 86 -1.69 16.17 7.36
CA ASN A 86 -0.65 17.20 7.49
C ASN A 86 0.26 17.34 6.26
N SER A 87 -0.01 16.61 5.16
CA SER A 87 0.82 16.58 3.96
C SER A 87 2.28 16.17 4.23
N ASN A 88 2.51 15.40 5.30
CA ASN A 88 3.82 14.92 5.73
C ASN A 88 4.11 13.52 5.17
N LEU A 89 3.90 13.33 3.88
CA LEU A 89 4.21 12.09 3.17
C LEU A 89 5.23 12.37 2.04
N PRO A 90 6.02 11.36 1.62
CA PRO A 90 6.99 11.53 0.54
C PRO A 90 6.34 12.01 -0.76
N HIS A 91 7.05 12.87 -1.50
CA HIS A 91 6.59 13.34 -2.81
C HIS A 91 6.75 12.30 -3.94
N ARG A 92 7.37 11.16 -3.66
CA ARG A 92 7.66 10.12 -4.65
C ARG A 92 7.55 8.72 -4.04
N HIS A 93 6.95 7.80 -4.79
CA HIS A 93 7.00 6.36 -4.57
C HIS A 93 7.91 5.71 -5.62
N VAL A 94 8.67 4.67 -5.24
CA VAL A 94 9.66 4.02 -6.14
C VAL A 94 9.04 3.43 -7.42
N LEU A 95 7.87 2.79 -7.29
CA LEU A 95 7.08 2.28 -8.41
C LEU A 95 6.19 3.35 -9.07
N PHE A 96 5.37 4.07 -8.29
CA PHE A 96 4.30 4.95 -8.82
C PHE A 96 4.73 6.39 -9.14
N GLY A 97 6.01 6.72 -9.02
CA GLY A 97 6.57 8.02 -9.37
C GLY A 97 6.12 9.12 -8.41
N ARG A 98 5.91 10.33 -8.92
CA ARG A 98 5.49 11.49 -8.10
C ARG A 98 4.10 11.24 -7.52
N MET A 99 3.97 11.43 -6.21
CA MET A 99 2.75 11.21 -5.45
C MET A 99 2.32 12.50 -4.74
N LYS A 100 1.12 12.99 -5.08
CA LYS A 100 0.43 14.03 -4.32
C LYS A 100 -0.35 13.39 -3.18
N LYS A 101 -0.77 14.20 -2.20
CA LYS A 101 -1.66 13.77 -1.10
C LYS A 101 -2.87 12.96 -1.61
N LYS A 102 -3.53 13.42 -2.67
CA LYS A 102 -4.67 12.69 -3.27
C LYS A 102 -4.28 11.34 -3.87
N ASP A 103 -3.07 11.22 -4.41
CA ASP A 103 -2.58 9.99 -5.05
C ASP A 103 -2.30 8.94 -3.97
N TRP A 104 -1.66 9.35 -2.88
CA TRP A 104 -1.46 8.51 -1.70
C TRP A 104 -2.78 8.05 -1.10
N GLY A 105 -3.72 8.97 -0.86
CA GLY A 105 -5.04 8.62 -0.34
C GLY A 105 -5.78 7.62 -1.22
N PHE A 106 -5.78 7.84 -2.54
CA PHE A 106 -6.45 6.95 -3.49
C PHE A 106 -5.80 5.57 -3.58
N MET A 107 -4.47 5.49 -3.70
CA MET A 107 -3.78 4.22 -3.87
C MET A 107 -3.85 3.35 -2.61
N GLU A 108 -3.65 3.92 -1.42
CA GLU A 108 -3.78 3.17 -0.17
C GLU A 108 -5.22 2.71 0.09
N TYR A 109 -6.21 3.54 -0.26
CA TYR A 109 -7.62 3.11 -0.20
C TYR A 109 -7.89 1.92 -1.13
N LYS A 110 -7.46 1.99 -2.39
CA LYS A 110 -7.64 0.90 -3.36
C LYS A 110 -6.93 -0.39 -2.93
N HIS A 111 -5.76 -0.26 -2.30
CA HIS A 111 -5.00 -1.38 -1.74
C HIS A 111 -5.73 -2.07 -0.58
N LEU A 112 -6.14 -1.30 0.42
CA LEU A 112 -6.91 -1.81 1.54
C LEU A 112 -8.23 -2.44 1.08
N ASP A 113 -9.00 -1.74 0.25
CA ASP A 113 -10.28 -2.24 -0.29
C ASP A 113 -10.12 -3.54 -1.07
N HIS A 114 -9.07 -3.64 -1.90
CA HIS A 114 -8.76 -4.86 -2.65
C HIS A 114 -8.53 -6.05 -1.72
N HIS A 115 -7.70 -5.89 -0.67
CA HIS A 115 -7.37 -6.99 0.22
C HIS A 115 -8.51 -7.35 1.18
N LEU A 116 -9.22 -6.37 1.76
CA LEU A 116 -10.36 -6.64 2.63
C LEU A 116 -11.46 -7.42 1.88
N LYS A 117 -11.74 -7.04 0.62
CA LYS A 117 -12.67 -7.80 -0.24
C LYS A 117 -12.15 -9.18 -0.61
N GLN A 118 -10.85 -9.32 -0.92
CA GLN A 118 -10.27 -10.61 -1.28
C GLN A 118 -10.40 -11.64 -0.15
N PHE A 119 -10.29 -11.19 1.10
CA PHE A 119 -10.34 -12.04 2.29
C PHE A 119 -11.70 -12.02 3.00
N ASN A 120 -12.67 -11.25 2.50
CA ASN A 120 -14.02 -11.14 3.03
C ASN A 120 -14.06 -10.70 4.52
N VAL A 121 -13.35 -9.60 4.82
CA VAL A 121 -13.27 -8.95 6.14
C VAL A 121 -13.88 -7.55 6.09
#